data_AF-F3C6A0-F1
#
_entry.id   AF-F3C6A0-F1
#
_cell.length_a   1.000
_cell.length_b   1.000
_cell.length_c   1.000
_cell.angle_alpha   90.00
_cell.angle_beta   90.00
_cell.angle_gamma   90.00
#
_symmetry.space_group_name_H-M   'P 1'
#
loop_
_entity.id
_entity.type
_entity.pdbx_description
1 polymer ?
#
loop_
_entity_poly.entity_id
_entity_poly.type
_entity_poly.pdbx_seq_one_letter_code
_entity_poly.pdbx_strand_id
1 'polypeptide(L)'
;ATSLARQGFVVVAVVHPGDNDRDHSRLGSLSNLYGRPLQISEAISTALLDPMLAPYLNARQVGVIGYSGGGETALILAGAQPDLQRLRQYCLERPTDRDACKTQGELVADRDDLHAQADPRVGALMLMAPLSLMFGRHTLGDVHVPVLMYAGDDDQLLAIDRNAEALARKLPQAPDYKLLAGAGHFVFMAPCSDEQRSSAPLLCNDPDGVDREDIHRNLSAEAVRFFSTALNSADPDHSGMQTAHHE
;
A
#
# COMPACT_ATOMS: atom_id res chain seq x y z
N ALA A 1 5.70 1.46 12.76
CA ALA A 1 4.90 0.72 13.76
C ALA A 1 5.11 1.24 15.19
N THR A 2 6.31 1.14 15.76
CA THR A 2 6.58 1.54 17.16
C THR A 2 6.19 2.98 17.49
N SER A 3 6.44 3.93 16.59
CA SER A 3 6.07 5.34 16.78
C SER A 3 4.56 5.53 16.88
N LEU A 4 3.78 4.85 16.03
CA LEU A 4 2.31 4.86 16.10
C LEU A 4 1.82 4.20 17.40
N ALA A 5 2.38 3.05 17.77
CA ALA A 5 2.02 2.37 19.01
C ALA A 5 2.25 3.22 20.27
N ARG A 6 3.35 3.97 20.31
CA ARG A 6 3.65 4.94 21.38
C ARG A 6 2.64 6.10 21.46
N GLN A 7 1.90 6.35 20.39
CA GLN A 7 0.87 7.39 20.30
C GLN A 7 -0.55 6.84 20.47
N GLY A 8 -0.69 5.59 20.94
CA GLY A 8 -1.98 4.99 21.27
C GLY A 8 -2.66 4.25 20.12
N PHE A 9 -2.01 4.10 18.97
CA PHE A 9 -2.52 3.26 17.89
C PHE A 9 -2.25 1.78 18.18
N VAL A 10 -3.20 0.91 17.85
CA VAL A 10 -2.91 -0.51 17.67
C VAL A 10 -2.39 -0.70 16.26
N VAL A 11 -1.23 -1.34 16.11
CA VAL A 11 -0.61 -1.60 14.81
C VAL A 11 -0.53 -3.10 14.58
N VAL A 12 -1.20 -3.57 13.53
CA VAL A 12 -1.17 -4.98 13.10
C VAL A 12 -0.29 -5.09 11.85
N ALA A 13 0.83 -5.79 11.97
CA ALA A 13 1.69 -6.11 10.84
C ALA A 13 1.40 -7.54 10.37
N VAL A 14 0.98 -7.69 9.12
CA VAL A 14 0.55 -8.97 8.55
C VAL A 14 1.68 -9.56 7.71
N VAL A 15 1.94 -10.86 7.91
CA VAL A 15 2.79 -11.66 7.02
C VAL A 15 1.88 -12.34 6.01
N HIS A 16 2.08 -12.06 4.73
CA HIS A 16 1.25 -12.63 3.66
C HIS A 16 1.73 -14.04 3.28
N PRO A 17 0.91 -15.10 3.39
CA PRO A 17 1.28 -16.43 2.90
C PRO A 17 1.51 -16.42 1.38
N GLY A 18 2.63 -16.99 0.92
CA GLY A 18 3.04 -16.98 -0.48
C GLY A 18 3.72 -15.69 -0.97
N ASP A 19 3.83 -14.65 -0.13
CA ASP A 19 4.49 -13.37 -0.41
C ASP A 19 5.19 -12.82 0.85
N ASN A 20 6.26 -13.49 1.28
CA ASN A 20 7.14 -13.11 2.40
C ASN A 20 8.56 -13.67 2.23
N ASP A 21 9.49 -13.30 3.12
CA ASP A 21 10.93 -13.66 3.05
C ASP A 21 11.23 -15.17 3.00
N ARG A 22 10.28 -16.02 3.42
CA ARG A 22 10.44 -17.48 3.45
C ARG A 22 9.61 -18.22 2.42
N ASP A 23 8.58 -17.58 1.88
CA ASP A 23 7.62 -18.17 0.96
C ASP A 23 7.19 -17.16 -0.09
N HIS A 24 7.63 -17.41 -1.33
CA HIS A 24 7.39 -16.58 -2.50
C HIS A 24 6.46 -17.29 -3.51
N SER A 25 5.78 -18.38 -3.08
CA SER A 25 5.07 -19.31 -3.98
C SER A 25 3.88 -18.71 -4.72
N ARG A 26 3.37 -17.55 -4.29
CA ARG A 26 2.22 -16.86 -4.90
C ARG A 26 2.60 -15.56 -5.61
N LEU A 27 3.89 -15.19 -5.65
CA LEU A 27 4.31 -13.99 -6.38
C LEU A 27 3.85 -14.06 -7.84
N GLY A 28 3.17 -13.01 -8.30
CA GLY A 28 2.64 -12.94 -9.66
C GLY A 28 1.39 -13.79 -9.91
N SER A 29 0.63 -14.18 -8.87
CA SER A 29 -0.65 -14.89 -9.02
C SER A 29 -1.87 -14.03 -8.64
N LEU A 30 -3.05 -14.43 -9.11
CA LEU A 30 -4.31 -13.81 -8.70
C LEU A 30 -4.60 -14.04 -7.21
N SER A 31 -4.21 -15.20 -6.67
CA SER A 31 -4.33 -15.45 -5.23
C SER A 31 -3.47 -14.52 -4.37
N ASN A 32 -2.39 -13.95 -4.89
CA ASN A 32 -1.65 -12.89 -4.20
C ASN A 32 -2.33 -11.54 -4.36
N LEU A 33 -2.62 -11.11 -5.60
CA LEU A 33 -3.23 -9.82 -5.91
C LEU A 33 -4.53 -9.59 -5.11
N TYR A 34 -5.44 -10.56 -5.14
CA TYR A 34 -6.74 -10.44 -4.48
C TYR A 34 -6.75 -11.02 -3.07
N GLY A 35 -5.86 -11.98 -2.75
CA GLY A 35 -5.81 -12.58 -1.42
C GLY A 35 -5.21 -11.66 -0.35
N ARG A 36 -4.25 -10.79 -0.71
CA ARG A 36 -3.65 -9.86 0.26
C ARG A 36 -4.65 -8.89 0.87
N PRO A 37 -5.54 -8.21 0.10
CA PRO A 37 -6.64 -7.42 0.67
C PRO A 37 -7.49 -8.22 1.66
N LEU A 38 -7.92 -9.44 1.29
CA LEU A 38 -8.72 -10.29 2.17
C LEU A 38 -8.02 -10.63 3.49
N GLN A 39 -6.71 -10.89 3.45
CA GLN A 39 -5.92 -11.15 4.65
C GLN A 39 -5.86 -9.92 5.57
N ILE A 40 -5.76 -8.70 5.01
CA ILE A 40 -5.83 -7.47 5.79
C ILE A 40 -7.22 -7.27 6.39
N SER A 41 -8.29 -7.48 5.61
CA SER A 41 -9.67 -7.41 6.10
C SER A 41 -9.93 -8.37 7.25
N GLU A 42 -9.40 -9.60 7.16
CA GLU A 42 -9.51 -10.59 8.23
C GLU A 42 -8.68 -10.21 9.46
N ALA A 43 -7.49 -9.63 9.27
CA ALA A 43 -6.68 -9.12 10.37
C ALA A 43 -7.40 -7.97 11.11
N ILE A 44 -8.08 -7.08 10.39
CA ILE A 44 -8.92 -6.03 10.97
C ILE A 44 -10.08 -6.65 11.77
N SER A 45 -10.80 -7.62 11.19
CA SER A 45 -11.90 -8.32 11.87
C SER A 45 -11.43 -9.02 13.14
N THR A 46 -10.30 -9.73 13.06
CA THR A 46 -9.71 -10.46 14.19
C THR A 46 -9.31 -9.49 15.31
N ALA A 47 -8.66 -8.38 14.98
CA ALA A 47 -8.27 -7.38 15.98
C ALA A 47 -9.49 -6.75 16.67
N LEU A 48 -10.56 -6.45 15.93
CA LEU A 48 -11.80 -5.89 16.47
C LEU A 48 -12.57 -6.86 17.38
N LEU A 49 -12.33 -8.16 17.26
CA LEU A 49 -12.96 -9.20 18.09
C LEU A 49 -12.05 -9.71 19.21
N ASP A 50 -10.75 -9.38 19.18
CA ASP A 50 -9.79 -9.81 20.18
C ASP A 50 -10.11 -9.17 21.54
N PRO A 51 -10.32 -9.95 22.63
CA PRO A 51 -10.71 -9.41 23.93
C PRO A 51 -9.70 -8.44 24.55
N MET A 52 -8.42 -8.52 24.18
CA MET A 52 -7.39 -7.60 24.68
C MET A 52 -7.36 -6.30 23.87
N LEU A 53 -7.60 -6.35 22.56
CA LEU A 53 -7.50 -5.20 21.68
C LEU A 53 -8.82 -4.45 21.51
N ALA A 54 -9.94 -5.18 21.38
CA ALA A 54 -11.27 -4.64 21.07
C ALA A 54 -11.71 -3.46 21.93
N PRO A 55 -11.44 -3.41 23.26
CA PRO A 55 -11.79 -2.25 24.09
C PRO A 55 -11.14 -0.92 23.66
N TYR A 56 -10.06 -0.98 22.87
CA TYR A 56 -9.27 0.18 22.42
C TYR A 56 -9.45 0.48 20.93
N LEU A 57 -10.28 -0.28 20.22
CA LEU A 57 -10.44 -0.17 18.76
C LEU A 57 -11.79 0.41 18.37
N ASN A 58 -11.83 1.08 17.22
CA ASN A 58 -13.03 1.57 16.60
C ASN A 58 -13.01 1.18 15.12
N ALA A 59 -14.04 0.44 14.67
CA ALA A 59 -14.13 -0.05 13.29
C ALA A 59 -14.21 1.07 12.24
N ARG A 60 -14.48 2.31 12.64
CA ARG A 60 -14.48 3.50 11.76
C ARG A 60 -13.12 4.22 11.70
N GLN A 61 -12.13 3.75 12.45
CA GLN A 61 -10.82 4.38 12.57
C GLN A 61 -9.71 3.42 12.13
N VAL A 62 -9.82 2.91 10.91
CA VAL A 62 -8.83 1.99 10.33
C VAL A 62 -8.04 2.70 9.24
N GLY A 63 -6.73 2.79 9.43
CA GLY A 63 -5.78 3.24 8.41
C GLY A 63 -4.92 2.09 7.90
N VAL A 64 -4.50 2.13 6.63
CA VAL A 64 -3.62 1.13 6.04
C VAL A 64 -2.32 1.80 5.57
N ILE A 65 -1.18 1.19 5.93
CA ILE A 65 0.13 1.56 5.40
C ILE A 65 0.55 0.53 4.38
N GLY A 66 0.78 0.96 3.13
CA GLY A 66 1.19 0.09 2.02
C GLY A 66 2.56 0.48 1.48
N TYR A 67 3.53 -0.44 1.54
CA TYR A 67 4.85 -0.28 0.91
C TYR A 67 4.94 -1.14 -0.35
N SER A 68 5.37 -0.58 -1.49
CA SER A 68 5.54 -1.32 -2.76
C SER A 68 4.25 -2.05 -3.18
N GLY A 69 4.27 -3.38 -3.32
CA GLY A 69 3.05 -4.19 -3.54
C GLY A 69 2.00 -4.09 -2.41
N GLY A 70 2.40 -3.68 -1.21
CA GLY A 70 1.45 -3.29 -0.16
C GLY A 70 0.63 -2.04 -0.51
N GLY A 71 1.15 -1.16 -1.38
CA GLY A 71 0.41 -0.03 -1.92
C GLY A 71 -0.75 -0.46 -2.82
N GLU A 72 -0.53 -1.47 -3.67
CA GLU A 72 -1.58 -2.12 -4.46
C GLU A 72 -2.66 -2.75 -3.55
N THR A 73 -2.24 -3.47 -2.52
CA THR A 73 -3.15 -4.03 -1.51
C THR A 73 -4.00 -2.94 -0.84
N ALA A 74 -3.36 -1.85 -0.42
CA ALA A 74 -4.01 -0.71 0.24
C ALA A 74 -5.01 0.01 -0.69
N LEU A 75 -4.68 0.14 -1.97
CA LEU A 75 -5.58 0.74 -2.97
C LEU A 75 -6.82 -0.14 -3.20
N ILE A 76 -6.66 -1.47 -3.32
CA ILE A 76 -7.80 -2.39 -3.48
C ILE A 76 -8.74 -2.32 -2.27
N LEU A 77 -8.17 -2.32 -1.06
CA LEU A 77 -8.93 -2.16 0.18
C LEU A 77 -9.76 -0.86 0.20
N ALA A 78 -9.25 0.21 -0.42
CA ALA A 78 -9.96 1.49 -0.54
C ALA A 78 -10.91 1.59 -1.75
N GLY A 79 -11.15 0.51 -2.48
CA GLY A 79 -12.09 0.49 -3.61
C GLY A 79 -11.47 0.39 -5.00
N ALA A 80 -10.14 0.41 -5.13
CA ALA A 80 -9.51 0.31 -6.44
C ALA A 80 -9.76 -1.05 -7.11
N GLN A 81 -9.98 -1.04 -8.42
CA GLN A 81 -10.24 -2.22 -9.24
C GLN A 81 -9.05 -2.47 -10.19
N PRO A 82 -8.14 -3.43 -9.92
CA PRO A 82 -7.01 -3.70 -10.80
C PRO A 82 -7.46 -4.03 -12.23
N ASP A 83 -6.84 -3.41 -13.23
CA ASP A 83 -7.03 -3.74 -14.64
C ASP A 83 -5.75 -4.42 -15.16
N LEU A 84 -5.81 -5.74 -15.29
CA LEU A 84 -4.69 -6.58 -15.74
C LEU A 84 -4.23 -6.21 -17.15
N GLN A 85 -5.12 -5.69 -18.00
CA GLN A 85 -4.75 -5.27 -19.35
C GLN A 85 -3.76 -4.10 -19.30
N ARG A 86 -3.82 -3.23 -18.28
CA ARG A 86 -2.88 -2.12 -18.11
C ARG A 86 -1.47 -2.61 -17.80
N LEU A 87 -1.34 -3.65 -16.98
CA LEU A 87 -0.05 -4.28 -16.71
C LEU A 87 0.51 -4.91 -17.98
N ARG A 88 -0.32 -5.63 -18.74
CA ARG A 88 0.07 -6.19 -20.05
C ARG A 88 0.55 -5.10 -21.01
N GLN A 89 -0.19 -4.00 -21.15
CA GLN A 89 0.20 -2.87 -22.01
C GLN A 89 1.50 -2.21 -21.55
N TYR A 90 1.68 -2.01 -20.24
CA TYR A 90 2.93 -1.51 -19.69
C TYR A 90 4.12 -2.38 -20.11
N CYS A 91 3.98 -3.70 -20.02
CA CYS A 91 5.05 -4.63 -20.38
C CYS A 91 5.30 -4.75 -21.88
N LEU A 92 4.32 -4.43 -22.73
CA LEU A 92 4.53 -4.25 -24.16
C LEU A 92 5.32 -2.96 -24.46
N GLU A 93 5.04 -1.87 -23.74
CA GLU A 93 5.74 -0.58 -23.89
C GLU A 93 7.16 -0.61 -23.30
N ARG A 94 7.37 -1.35 -22.20
CA ARG A 94 8.63 -1.43 -21.45
C ARG A 94 9.06 -2.89 -21.20
N PRO A 95 9.35 -3.67 -22.25
CA PRO A 95 9.68 -5.09 -22.11
C PRO A 95 10.99 -5.36 -21.35
N THR A 96 11.84 -4.33 -21.18
CA THR A 96 13.11 -4.43 -20.45
C THR A 96 13.00 -4.16 -18.95
N ASP A 97 11.83 -3.75 -18.45
CA ASP A 97 11.57 -3.64 -17.02
C ASP A 97 11.50 -5.04 -16.41
N ARG A 98 12.61 -5.51 -15.84
CA ARG A 98 12.73 -6.89 -15.35
C ARG A 98 11.94 -7.12 -14.06
N ASP A 99 11.68 -6.06 -13.30
CA ASP A 99 11.00 -6.13 -12.01
C ASP A 99 9.49 -6.31 -12.19
N ALA A 100 8.89 -5.57 -13.14
CA ALA A 100 7.47 -5.69 -13.43
C ALA A 100 7.11 -6.70 -14.53
N CYS A 101 8.00 -6.91 -15.52
CA CYS A 101 7.62 -7.56 -16.79
C CYS A 101 8.25 -8.94 -17.03
N LYS A 102 8.75 -9.60 -15.97
CA LYS A 102 9.28 -10.96 -16.05
C LYS A 102 8.29 -11.98 -16.65
N THR A 103 6.99 -11.81 -16.39
CA THR A 103 5.90 -12.65 -16.94
C THR A 103 5.14 -11.95 -18.06
N GLN A 104 5.72 -10.91 -18.68
CA GLN A 104 5.11 -10.14 -19.77
C GLN A 104 3.77 -9.48 -19.38
N GLY A 105 3.60 -9.20 -18.09
CA GLY A 105 2.40 -8.61 -17.53
C GLY A 105 1.25 -9.58 -17.30
N GLU A 106 1.51 -10.90 -17.38
CA GLU A 106 0.54 -11.93 -17.04
C GLU A 106 0.65 -12.35 -15.58
N LEU A 107 -0.50 -12.48 -14.92
CA LEU A 107 -0.61 -13.13 -13.61
C LEU A 107 -1.06 -14.58 -13.78
N VAL A 108 -0.56 -15.46 -12.91
CA VAL A 108 -1.01 -16.85 -12.84
C VAL A 108 -2.44 -16.87 -12.28
N ALA A 109 -3.39 -17.35 -13.10
CA ALA A 109 -4.79 -17.53 -12.70
C ALA A 109 -4.98 -18.80 -11.88
N ASP A 110 -4.44 -18.83 -10.66
CA ASP A 110 -4.51 -19.96 -9.73
C ASP A 110 -5.82 -20.00 -8.92
N ARG A 111 -6.57 -18.91 -8.91
CA ARG A 111 -7.87 -18.75 -8.25
C ARG A 111 -8.78 -17.83 -9.06
N ASP A 112 -9.85 -18.38 -9.61
CA ASP A 112 -10.86 -17.68 -10.42
C ASP A 112 -12.04 -17.14 -9.58
N ASP A 113 -12.18 -17.61 -8.35
CA ASP A 113 -13.20 -17.18 -7.39
C ASP A 113 -12.83 -15.88 -6.65
N LEU A 114 -11.55 -15.52 -6.65
CA LEU A 114 -11.05 -14.31 -6.01
C LEU A 114 -11.17 -13.10 -6.94
N HIS A 115 -11.60 -11.99 -6.36
CA HIS A 115 -11.77 -10.71 -7.05
C HIS A 115 -11.36 -9.57 -6.11
N ALA A 116 -11.17 -8.38 -6.67
CA ALA A 116 -10.86 -7.19 -5.88
C ALA A 116 -12.01 -6.87 -4.93
N GLN A 117 -11.69 -6.82 -3.64
CA GLN A 117 -12.66 -6.54 -2.59
C GLN A 117 -12.19 -5.37 -1.73
N ALA A 118 -13.03 -4.34 -1.67
CA ALA A 118 -12.85 -3.22 -0.78
C ALA A 118 -13.23 -3.59 0.66
N ASP A 119 -12.69 -2.85 1.62
CA ASP A 119 -13.09 -2.94 3.02
C ASP A 119 -13.62 -1.57 3.48
N PRO A 120 -14.94 -1.43 3.73
CA PRO A 120 -15.54 -0.13 4.06
C PRO A 120 -15.05 0.45 5.40
N ARG A 121 -14.32 -0.33 6.20
CA ARG A 121 -13.70 0.16 7.44
C ARG A 121 -12.46 1.00 7.18
N VAL A 122 -11.78 0.81 6.04
CA VAL A 122 -10.54 1.52 5.69
C VAL A 122 -10.87 2.97 5.36
N GLY A 123 -10.40 3.88 6.21
CA GLY A 123 -10.72 5.32 6.15
C GLY A 123 -9.55 6.21 5.74
N ALA A 124 -8.32 5.70 5.64
CA ALA A 124 -7.14 6.48 5.21
C ALA A 124 -5.99 5.57 4.75
N LEU A 125 -5.20 6.04 3.77
CA LEU A 125 -4.03 5.32 3.26
C LEU A 125 -2.75 6.12 3.46
N MET A 126 -1.68 5.45 3.89
CA MET A 126 -0.30 5.93 3.73
C MET A 126 0.45 5.00 2.78
N LEU A 127 0.91 5.52 1.66
CA LEU A 127 1.56 4.76 0.60
C LEU A 127 3.04 5.12 0.50
N MET A 128 3.91 4.13 0.45
CA MET A 128 5.37 4.31 0.35
C MET A 128 5.87 3.54 -0.86
N ALA A 129 6.47 4.23 -1.83
CA ALA A 129 6.87 3.69 -3.13
C ALA A 129 5.81 2.73 -3.74
N PRO A 130 4.54 3.14 -3.89
CA PRO A 130 3.46 2.21 -4.22
C PRO A 130 3.58 1.65 -5.64
N LEU A 131 3.43 0.32 -5.77
CA LEU A 131 3.18 -0.32 -7.06
C LEU A 131 1.76 0.01 -7.53
N SER A 132 1.60 0.53 -8.75
CA SER A 132 0.29 0.98 -9.24
C SER A 132 0.05 0.77 -10.73
N LEU A 133 0.78 -0.12 -11.39
CA LEU A 133 0.74 -0.32 -12.84
C LEU A 133 -0.64 -0.73 -13.37
N MET A 134 -1.40 -1.48 -12.57
CA MET A 134 -2.75 -1.96 -12.91
C MET A 134 -3.85 -0.90 -12.74
N PHE A 135 -3.54 0.32 -12.30
CA PHE A 135 -4.55 1.33 -11.99
C PHE A 135 -4.53 2.51 -12.97
N GLY A 136 -5.70 2.80 -13.56
CA GLY A 136 -6.07 4.00 -14.29
C GLY A 136 -7.04 4.90 -13.51
N ARG A 137 -7.50 6.00 -14.11
CA ARG A 137 -8.47 6.92 -13.47
C ARG A 137 -9.78 6.23 -13.11
N HIS A 138 -10.37 5.49 -14.06
CA HIS A 138 -11.64 4.80 -13.87
C HIS A 138 -11.56 3.75 -12.74
N THR A 139 -10.52 2.94 -12.75
CA THR A 139 -10.29 1.89 -11.74
C THR A 139 -9.97 2.42 -10.34
N LEU A 140 -9.55 3.69 -10.23
CA LEU A 140 -9.34 4.37 -8.95
C LEU A 140 -10.57 5.20 -8.53
N GLY A 141 -11.66 5.14 -9.30
CA GLY A 141 -12.82 6.02 -9.16
C GLY A 141 -13.42 6.03 -7.75
N ASP A 142 -13.38 4.90 -7.06
CA ASP A 142 -13.97 4.72 -5.73
C ASP A 142 -13.00 5.00 -4.57
N VAL A 143 -11.73 5.31 -4.86
CA VAL A 143 -10.71 5.63 -3.83
C VAL A 143 -10.90 7.07 -3.34
N HIS A 144 -11.83 7.24 -2.40
CA HIS A 144 -12.21 8.56 -1.85
C HIS A 144 -11.61 8.89 -0.49
N VAL A 145 -10.89 7.95 0.12
CA VAL A 145 -10.22 8.15 1.40
C VAL A 145 -9.01 9.08 1.26
N PRO A 146 -8.63 9.85 2.31
CA PRO A 146 -7.39 10.60 2.32
C PRO A 146 -6.17 9.71 2.07
N VAL A 147 -5.24 10.19 1.26
CA VAL A 147 -3.99 9.49 0.91
C VAL A 147 -2.78 10.38 1.19
N LEU A 148 -1.88 9.90 2.05
CA LEU A 148 -0.51 10.41 2.20
C LEU A 148 0.42 9.49 1.41
N MET A 149 1.29 10.04 0.57
CA MET A 149 2.13 9.25 -0.33
C MET A 149 3.57 9.72 -0.35
N TYR A 150 4.50 8.77 -0.34
CA TYR A 150 5.93 9.01 -0.51
C TYR A 150 6.48 8.18 -1.67
N ALA A 151 7.43 8.76 -2.39
CA ALA A 151 8.32 8.03 -3.29
C ALA A 151 9.71 8.66 -3.26
N GLY A 152 10.73 7.90 -3.65
CA GLY A 152 12.04 8.46 -3.96
C GLY A 152 12.12 8.79 -5.45
N ASP A 153 12.83 9.86 -5.82
CA ASP A 153 13.00 10.22 -7.25
C ASP A 153 14.09 9.41 -7.96
N ASP A 154 14.91 8.67 -7.20
CA ASP A 154 15.87 7.69 -7.70
C ASP A 154 15.40 6.26 -7.45
N ASP A 155 14.09 5.99 -7.45
CA ASP A 155 13.56 4.62 -7.33
C ASP A 155 14.03 3.75 -8.50
N GLN A 156 14.92 2.79 -8.21
CA GLN A 156 15.53 1.94 -9.22
C GLN A 156 14.69 0.70 -9.57
N LEU A 157 13.59 0.43 -8.85
CA LEU A 157 12.73 -0.74 -9.08
C LEU A 157 11.40 -0.37 -9.71
N LEU A 158 10.76 0.69 -9.23
CA LEU A 158 9.49 1.16 -9.76
C LEU A 158 9.71 2.43 -10.56
N ALA A 159 9.41 2.36 -11.86
CA ALA A 159 9.40 3.55 -12.70
C ALA A 159 8.37 4.57 -12.17
N ILE A 160 8.86 5.64 -11.52
CA ILE A 160 8.02 6.59 -10.77
C ILE A 160 6.98 7.27 -11.64
N ASP A 161 7.32 7.50 -12.92
CA ASP A 161 6.46 8.15 -13.91
C ASP A 161 5.20 7.33 -14.24
N ARG A 162 5.25 6.01 -13.99
CA ARG A 162 4.15 5.05 -14.20
C ARG A 162 3.54 4.53 -12.90
N ASN A 163 4.26 4.68 -11.79
CA ASN A 163 3.83 4.33 -10.44
C ASN A 163 3.40 5.59 -9.66
N ALA A 164 4.16 6.00 -8.63
CA ALA A 164 3.77 7.03 -7.68
C ALA A 164 3.30 8.36 -8.33
N GLU A 165 4.03 8.89 -9.31
CA GLU A 165 3.61 10.15 -9.95
C GLU A 165 2.34 9.98 -10.79
N ALA A 166 2.22 8.86 -11.50
CA ALA A 166 1.01 8.58 -12.25
C ALA A 166 -0.19 8.37 -11.32
N LEU A 167 0.01 7.68 -10.19
CA LEU A 167 -1.00 7.46 -9.18
C LEU A 167 -1.49 8.79 -8.60
N ALA A 168 -0.58 9.69 -8.21
CA ALA A 168 -0.93 11.03 -7.71
C ALA A 168 -1.83 11.80 -8.68
N ARG A 169 -1.56 11.70 -9.99
CA ARG A 169 -2.37 12.37 -11.02
C ARG A 169 -3.72 11.69 -11.29
N LYS A 170 -3.86 10.40 -11.00
CA LYS A 170 -5.02 9.57 -11.35
C LYS A 170 -6.04 9.43 -10.21
N LEU A 171 -5.61 9.56 -8.96
CA LEU A 171 -6.51 9.51 -7.81
C LEU A 171 -7.63 10.56 -7.93
N PRO A 172 -8.87 10.25 -7.49
CA PRO A 172 -9.99 11.19 -7.54
C PRO A 172 -9.75 12.45 -6.70
N GLN A 173 -9.08 12.29 -5.56
CA GLN A 173 -8.63 13.38 -4.70
C GLN A 173 -7.10 13.44 -4.72
N ALA A 174 -6.55 14.65 -4.81
CA ALA A 174 -5.11 14.83 -4.81
C ALA A 174 -4.52 14.35 -3.48
N PRO A 175 -3.52 13.43 -3.48
CA PRO A 175 -2.86 13.01 -2.26
C PRO A 175 -1.91 14.11 -1.74
N ASP A 176 -1.58 14.04 -0.44
CA ASP A 176 -0.35 14.68 0.07
C ASP A 176 0.84 13.85 -0.43
N TYR A 177 1.39 14.23 -1.59
CA TYR A 177 2.47 13.50 -2.25
C TYR A 177 3.83 14.16 -2.01
N LYS A 178 4.77 13.37 -1.48
CA LYS A 178 6.12 13.80 -1.13
C LYS A 178 7.16 13.00 -1.89
N LEU A 179 8.06 13.71 -2.57
CA LEU A 179 9.16 13.13 -3.31
C LEU A 179 10.45 13.33 -2.50
N LEU A 180 11.15 12.23 -2.22
CA LEU A 180 12.39 12.20 -1.46
C LEU A 180 13.57 12.24 -2.44
N ALA A 181 14.32 13.34 -2.41
CA ALA A 181 15.44 13.56 -3.33
C ALA A 181 16.57 12.55 -3.10
N GLY A 182 17.05 11.94 -4.20
CA GLY A 182 18.09 10.93 -4.25
C GLY A 182 17.69 9.57 -3.65
N ALA A 183 16.47 9.42 -3.12
CA ALA A 183 16.10 8.21 -2.40
C ALA A 183 15.70 7.08 -3.37
N GLY A 184 16.17 5.87 -3.07
CA GLY A 184 15.79 4.65 -3.81
C GLY A 184 14.57 3.94 -3.21
N HIS A 185 14.18 2.81 -3.83
CA HIS A 185 12.99 2.04 -3.43
C HIS A 185 13.02 1.60 -1.96
N PHE A 186 14.19 1.12 -1.51
CA PHE A 186 14.35 0.46 -0.21
C PHE A 186 14.53 1.41 0.96
N VAL A 187 14.54 2.74 0.73
CA VAL A 187 14.68 3.74 1.80
C VAL A 187 13.57 3.61 2.85
N PHE A 188 12.40 3.08 2.47
CA PHE A 188 11.24 2.90 3.34
C PHE A 188 11.35 1.65 4.23
N MET A 189 12.32 0.75 3.98
CA MET A 189 12.62 -0.35 4.88
C MET A 189 13.30 0.16 6.15
N ALA A 190 13.09 -0.53 7.28
CA ALA A 190 13.70 -0.15 8.55
C ALA A 190 15.23 0.02 8.41
N PRO A 191 15.84 0.97 9.13
CA PRO A 191 17.29 1.10 9.15
C PRO A 191 17.98 -0.22 9.49
N CYS A 192 19.01 -0.56 8.71
CA CYS A 192 19.73 -1.81 8.84
C CYS A 192 20.82 -1.73 9.92
N SER A 193 21.05 -2.85 10.61
CA SER A 193 22.26 -3.05 11.42
C SER A 193 23.51 -3.13 10.54
N ASP A 194 24.70 -2.99 11.14
CA ASP A 194 25.97 -3.10 10.40
C ASP A 194 26.15 -4.49 9.74
N GLU A 195 25.65 -5.54 10.38
CA GLU A 195 25.62 -6.90 9.83
C GLU A 195 24.70 -6.99 8.60
N GLN A 196 23.53 -6.35 8.65
CA GLN A 196 22.59 -6.31 7.54
C GLN A 196 23.12 -5.48 6.37
N ARG A 197 23.81 -4.36 6.62
CA ARG A 197 24.48 -3.58 5.57
C ARG A 197 25.51 -4.41 4.81
N SER A 198 26.21 -5.30 5.52
CA SER A 198 27.22 -6.18 4.94
C SER A 198 26.61 -7.34 4.14
N SER A 199 25.52 -7.94 4.64
CA SER A 199 24.91 -9.12 4.04
C SER A 199 23.84 -8.81 2.97
N ALA A 200 23.24 -7.63 2.99
CA ALA A 200 22.18 -7.20 2.07
C ALA A 200 22.39 -5.75 1.59
N PRO A 201 23.53 -5.42 0.96
CA PRO A 201 23.86 -4.04 0.57
C PRO A 201 22.82 -3.40 -0.36
N LEU A 202 22.16 -4.19 -1.23
CA LEU A 202 21.09 -3.69 -2.10
C LEU A 202 19.89 -3.11 -1.32
N LEU A 203 19.56 -3.70 -0.17
CA LEU A 203 18.43 -3.28 0.66
C LEU A 203 18.83 -2.20 1.67
N CYS A 204 20.10 -2.20 2.08
CA CYS A 204 20.58 -1.51 3.25
C CYS A 204 21.48 -0.30 2.98
N ASN A 205 22.04 -0.17 1.77
CA ASN A 205 22.87 0.96 1.42
C ASN A 205 22.07 1.93 0.56
N ASP A 206 21.91 3.14 1.05
CA ASP A 206 21.27 4.22 0.32
C ASP A 206 22.30 5.02 -0.51
N PRO A 207 21.86 5.73 -1.56
CA PRO A 207 22.72 6.65 -2.29
C PRO A 207 23.35 7.74 -1.41
N ASP A 208 24.48 8.29 -1.85
CA ASP A 208 25.17 9.37 -1.14
C ASP A 208 24.23 10.56 -0.88
N GLY A 209 24.20 11.04 0.37
CA GLY A 209 23.36 12.16 0.79
C GLY A 209 21.95 11.78 1.26
N VAL A 210 21.54 10.50 1.14
CA VAL A 210 20.28 10.00 1.67
C VAL A 210 20.44 9.58 3.13
N ASP A 211 19.79 10.29 4.05
CA ASP A 211 19.71 9.91 5.47
C ASP A 211 18.42 9.13 5.75
N ARG A 212 18.51 7.80 5.64
CA ARG A 212 17.38 6.89 5.94
C ARG A 212 16.86 7.06 7.35
N GLU A 213 17.71 7.31 8.34
CA GLU A 213 17.25 7.45 9.72
C GLU A 213 16.41 8.72 9.91
N ASP A 214 16.83 9.83 9.30
CA ASP A 214 16.06 11.07 9.31
C ASP A 214 14.74 10.94 8.56
N ILE A 215 14.77 10.30 7.39
CA ILE A 215 13.57 9.98 6.62
C ILE A 215 12.59 9.17 7.48
N HIS A 216 13.04 8.15 8.23
CA HIS A 216 12.17 7.34 9.10
C HIS A 216 11.65 8.10 10.32
N ARG A 217 12.43 9.01 10.89
CA ARG A 217 11.96 9.92 11.97
C ARG A 217 10.82 10.81 11.45
N ASN A 218 11.00 11.42 10.29
CA ASN A 218 9.99 12.26 9.66
C ASN A 218 8.75 11.45 9.28
N LEU A 219 8.92 10.37 8.51
CA LEU A 219 7.83 9.45 8.13
C LEU A 219 7.00 9.00 9.34
N SER A 220 7.67 8.65 10.45
CA SER A 220 6.99 8.24 11.68
C SER A 220 6.14 9.35 12.30
N ALA A 221 6.67 10.56 12.39
CA ALA A 221 5.96 11.71 12.93
C ALA A 221 4.77 12.09 12.02
N GLU A 222 4.97 12.02 10.71
CA GLU A 222 3.92 12.33 9.73
C GLU A 222 2.83 11.28 9.69
N ALA A 223 3.16 9.99 9.83
CA ALA A 223 2.17 8.92 9.94
C ALA A 223 1.23 9.15 11.14
N VAL A 224 1.79 9.49 12.31
CA VAL A 224 1.00 9.80 13.51
C VAL A 224 0.07 10.97 13.23
N ARG A 225 0.60 12.10 12.76
CA ARG A 225 -0.18 13.30 12.46
C ARG A 225 -1.29 13.02 11.45
N PHE A 226 -0.95 12.34 10.36
CA PHE A 226 -1.88 12.02 9.28
C PHE A 226 -3.02 11.14 9.76
N PHE A 227 -2.74 10.00 10.39
CA PHE A 227 -3.80 9.11 10.86
C PHE A 227 -4.62 9.71 12.00
N SER A 228 -4.01 10.47 12.90
CA SER A 228 -4.75 11.20 13.95
C SER A 228 -5.72 12.23 13.37
N THR A 229 -5.42 12.87 12.24
CA THR A 229 -6.35 13.80 11.61
C THR A 229 -7.37 13.06 10.74
N ALA A 230 -6.91 12.20 9.83
CA ALA A 230 -7.77 11.55 8.83
C ALA A 230 -8.82 10.64 9.46
N LEU A 231 -8.46 9.88 10.51
CA LEU A 231 -9.38 8.92 11.16
C LEU A 231 -10.26 9.55 12.24
N ASN A 232 -10.00 10.79 12.66
CA ASN A 232 -10.88 11.53 13.59
C ASN A 232 -11.81 12.52 12.86
N SER A 233 -11.53 12.83 11.58
CA SER A 233 -12.34 13.75 10.77
C SER A 233 -13.39 13.04 9.91
N ALA A 234 -13.48 11.71 9.97
CA ALA A 234 -14.50 10.94 9.26
C ALA A 234 -15.88 11.18 9.89
N ASP A 235 -16.63 12.12 9.31
CA ASP A 235 -18.01 12.47 9.68
C ASP A 235 -18.96 11.26 9.44
N PRO A 236 -20.04 11.08 10.23
CA PRO A 236 -20.93 9.91 10.16
C PRO A 236 -21.72 9.73 8.86
N ASP A 237 -21.69 10.66 7.91
CA ASP A 237 -22.68 10.75 6.83
C ASP A 237 -22.39 9.94 5.56
N HIS A 238 -21.23 9.27 5.46
CA HIS A 238 -20.92 8.47 4.26
C HIS A 238 -21.65 7.11 4.17
N SER A 239 -22.45 6.74 5.18
CA SER A 239 -23.33 5.54 5.13
C SER A 239 -24.73 5.81 4.54
N GLY A 240 -25.01 7.03 4.06
CA GLY A 240 -26.36 7.49 3.71
C GLY A 240 -26.81 7.42 2.24
N MET A 241 -26.09 6.74 1.34
CA MET A 241 -26.53 6.61 -0.08
C MET A 241 -26.52 5.16 -0.56
N GLN A 242 -27.31 4.30 0.09
CA GLN A 242 -27.81 3.07 -0.51
C GLN A 242 -29.26 2.82 -0.10
N THR A 243 -30.18 3.70 -0.53
CA THR A 243 -31.60 3.35 -0.65
C THR A 243 -32.20 4.08 -1.85
N ALA A 244 -32.39 3.36 -2.96
CA ALA A 244 -33.60 3.33 -3.79
C ALA A 244 -33.28 2.76 -5.18
N HIS A 245 -34.28 2.10 -5.79
CA HIS A 245 -34.29 1.27 -7.00
C HIS A 245 -33.96 -0.21 -6.67
N HIS A 246 -34.91 -1.15 -6.65
CA HIS A 246 -36.11 -1.28 -7.47
C HIS A 246 -37.25 -2.00 -6.71
N GLU A 247 -38.47 -1.46 -6.88
CA GLU A 247 -39.72 -2.24 -6.94
C GLU A 247 -39.75 -3.11 -8.21
#